data_AF-A0A414SGD3-F1
#
_entry.id   AF-A0A414SGD3-F1
#
_cell.length_a   1.000
_cell.length_b   1.000
_cell.length_c   1.000
_cell.angle_alpha   90.00
_cell.angle_beta   90.00
_cell.angle_gamma   90.00
#
_symmetry.space_group_name_H-M   'P 1'
#
loop_
_entity.id
_entity.type
_entity.pdbx_description
1 polymer ?
#
loop_
_entity_poly.entity_id
_entity_poly.type
_entity_poly.pdbx_seq_one_letter_code
_entity_poly.pdbx_strand_id
1 'polypeptide(L)'
;MPKKNDFKLDVVSVRLVKDAPIYSEHTFNNPADIAAVMGDCMCQFDREVVCVVNLRSDLKPINVHFASVGSLNEAMAHPRELFKSSILSNAASMMLIHCHPSGNVFPSKADTMMTDRMNKLCELMGIPLIDHIIVGGDNREFFSFREKGMIDNPKITLSTDYRTLDIKSPLVAEQGKAR
;
A
#
# COMPACT_ATOMS: atom_id res chain seq x y z
N MET A 1 44.79 -12.36 3.46
CA MET A 1 43.38 -12.04 3.12
C MET A 1 42.94 -12.99 2.00
N PRO A 2 41.80 -13.68 2.12
CA PRO A 2 41.34 -14.58 1.06
C PRO A 2 41.01 -13.75 -0.19
N LYS A 3 41.44 -14.22 -1.36
CA LYS A 3 41.15 -13.58 -2.65
C LYS A 3 39.63 -13.47 -2.83
N LYS A 4 39.13 -12.25 -2.96
CA LYS A 4 37.74 -11.96 -3.36
C LYS A 4 37.56 -12.59 -4.74
N ASN A 5 36.68 -13.59 -4.86
CA ASN A 5 36.43 -14.24 -6.14
C ASN A 5 35.41 -13.39 -6.88
N ASP A 6 35.89 -12.56 -7.82
CA ASP A 6 35.11 -11.51 -8.50
C ASP A 6 33.97 -12.06 -9.40
N PHE A 7 33.81 -13.38 -9.47
CA PHE A 7 32.80 -14.08 -10.26
C PHE A 7 31.79 -14.88 -9.41
N LYS A 8 31.61 -14.54 -8.12
CA LYS A 8 30.59 -15.15 -7.26
C LYS A 8 29.31 -14.32 -7.26
N LEU A 9 28.16 -14.94 -7.53
CA LEU A 9 26.83 -14.38 -7.32
C LEU A 9 26.11 -15.15 -6.21
N ASP A 10 25.58 -14.45 -5.21
CA ASP A 10 24.84 -15.07 -4.11
C ASP A 10 23.39 -15.37 -4.54
N VAL A 11 22.94 -16.60 -4.27
CA VAL A 11 21.54 -16.99 -4.41
C VAL A 11 20.83 -16.71 -3.08
N VAL A 12 19.76 -15.92 -3.12
CA VAL A 12 18.99 -15.53 -1.93
C VAL A 12 17.58 -16.09 -1.98
N SER A 13 17.00 -16.36 -0.81
CA SER A 13 15.57 -16.58 -0.63
C SER A 13 14.99 -15.42 0.18
N VAL A 14 13.78 -14.99 -0.19
CA VAL A 14 13.04 -13.96 0.54
C VAL A 14 11.84 -14.63 1.21
N ARG A 15 11.61 -14.31 2.47
CA ARG A 15 10.48 -14.84 3.24
C ARG A 15 9.85 -13.75 4.09
N LEU A 16 8.54 -13.84 4.28
CA LEU A 16 7.85 -13.08 5.30
C LEU A 16 8.14 -13.66 6.69
N VAL A 17 8.37 -12.77 7.64
CA VAL A 17 8.46 -13.09 9.06
C VAL A 17 7.20 -12.54 9.72
N LYS A 18 6.61 -13.30 10.64
CA LYS A 18 5.41 -12.88 11.37
C LYS A 18 5.83 -12.17 12.66
N ASP A 19 5.30 -10.98 12.87
CA ASP A 19 5.38 -10.27 14.14
C ASP A 19 4.22 -10.67 15.07
N ALA A 20 4.14 -10.03 16.24
CA ALA A 20 3.04 -10.22 17.17
C ALA A 20 1.70 -9.90 16.48
N PRO A 21 0.68 -10.77 16.61
CA PRO A 21 -0.61 -10.54 15.96
C PRO A 21 -1.37 -9.40 16.64
N ILE A 22 -2.18 -8.71 15.85
CA ILE A 22 -3.20 -7.80 16.35
C ILE A 22 -4.40 -8.65 16.79
N TYR A 23 -4.86 -8.45 18.02
CA TYR A 23 -6.08 -9.06 18.54
C TYR A 23 -7.22 -8.05 18.49
N SER A 24 -8.42 -8.53 18.18
CA SER A 24 -9.64 -7.71 18.17
C SER A 24 -10.82 -8.55 18.62
N GLU A 25 -11.78 -7.90 19.28
CA GLU A 25 -13.10 -8.47 19.58
C GLU A 25 -14.00 -8.52 18.32
N HIS A 26 -13.60 -7.84 17.25
CA HIS A 26 -14.28 -7.84 15.97
C HIS A 26 -13.71 -8.89 15.00
N THR A 27 -14.54 -9.29 14.02
CA THR A 27 -14.13 -10.28 13.02
C THR A 27 -13.14 -9.72 12.01
N PHE A 28 -12.48 -10.62 11.29
CA PHE A 28 -11.55 -10.30 10.21
C PHE A 28 -12.02 -10.96 8.90
N ASN A 29 -13.29 -10.74 8.52
CA ASN A 29 -13.92 -11.51 7.45
C ASN A 29 -14.03 -10.77 6.13
N ASN A 30 -13.99 -9.44 6.15
CA ASN A 30 -14.12 -8.60 4.96
C ASN A 30 -13.32 -7.29 5.11
N PRO A 31 -13.14 -6.52 4.03
CA PRO A 31 -12.37 -5.27 4.08
C PRO A 31 -12.89 -4.22 5.07
N ALA A 32 -14.22 -4.11 5.24
CA ALA A 32 -14.81 -3.14 6.15
C ALA A 32 -14.54 -3.50 7.62
N ASP A 33 -14.65 -4.78 7.98
CA ASP A 33 -14.31 -5.25 9.33
C ASP A 33 -12.84 -4.93 9.66
N ILE A 34 -11.93 -5.23 8.72
CA ILE A 34 -10.50 -4.95 8.88
C ILE A 34 -10.24 -3.46 8.98
N ALA A 35 -10.90 -2.64 8.15
CA ALA A 35 -10.76 -1.19 8.21
C ALA A 35 -11.14 -0.63 9.59
N ALA A 36 -12.22 -1.16 10.19
CA ALA A 36 -12.62 -0.77 11.54
C ALA A 36 -11.57 -1.15 12.59
N VAL A 37 -11.13 -2.42 12.61
CA VAL A 37 -10.12 -2.89 13.58
C VAL A 37 -8.79 -2.14 13.42
N MET A 38 -8.36 -1.94 12.19
CA MET A 38 -7.13 -1.20 11.91
C MET A 38 -7.29 0.27 12.24
N GLY A 39 -8.48 0.85 12.04
CA GLY A 39 -8.78 2.21 12.47
C GLY A 39 -8.61 2.38 13.98
N ASP A 40 -9.16 1.46 14.79
CA ASP A 40 -9.04 1.48 16.25
C ASP A 40 -7.59 1.28 16.71
N CYS A 41 -6.83 0.44 15.99
CA CYS A 41 -5.41 0.23 16.28
C CYS A 41 -4.57 1.45 15.90
N MET A 42 -4.80 2.02 14.73
CA MET A 42 -3.94 3.05 14.15
C MET A 42 -4.23 4.45 14.67
N CYS A 43 -5.43 4.70 15.18
CA CYS A 43 -5.77 5.99 15.81
C CYS A 43 -4.97 6.26 17.09
N GLN A 44 -4.39 5.22 17.69
CA GLN A 44 -3.53 5.33 18.88
C GLN A 44 -2.10 5.76 18.56
N PHE A 45 -1.71 5.80 17.28
CA PHE A 45 -0.37 6.22 16.91
C PHE A 45 -0.19 7.73 17.07
N ASP A 46 0.97 8.12 17.61
CA ASP A 46 1.39 9.51 17.81
C ASP A 46 1.96 10.17 16.54
N ARG A 47 1.95 9.44 15.43
CA ARG A 47 2.54 9.78 14.14
C ARG A 47 1.75 9.16 13.00
N GLU A 48 1.92 9.70 11.81
CA GLU A 48 1.28 9.11 10.63
C GLU A 48 1.88 7.75 10.29
N VAL A 49 1.01 6.80 10.01
CA VAL A 49 1.39 5.43 9.64
C VAL A 49 0.56 4.99 8.45
N VAL A 50 1.21 4.37 7.48
CA VAL A 50 0.57 3.70 6.35
C VAL A 50 0.81 2.20 6.46
N CYS A 51 -0.27 1.43 6.41
CA CYS A 51 -0.20 -0.03 6.34
C CYS A 51 -0.88 -0.57 5.09
N VAL A 52 -0.47 -1.77 4.72
CA VAL A 52 -1.03 -2.56 3.63
C VAL A 52 -1.73 -3.76 4.24
N VAL A 53 -3.02 -3.89 3.95
CA VAL A 53 -3.79 -5.10 4.24
C VAL A 53 -3.79 -5.95 2.98
N ASN A 54 -3.27 -7.16 3.09
CA ASN A 54 -3.20 -8.12 1.98
C ASN A 54 -4.41 -9.03 2.01
N LEU A 55 -5.08 -9.19 0.88
CA LEU A 55 -6.35 -9.90 0.78
C LEU A 55 -6.24 -11.11 -0.17
N ARG A 56 -7.04 -12.13 0.13
CA ARG A 56 -7.30 -13.28 -0.73
C ARG A 56 -8.31 -12.92 -1.82
N SER A 57 -8.50 -13.84 -2.77
CA SER A 57 -9.49 -13.70 -3.84
C SER A 57 -10.94 -13.64 -3.35
N ASP A 58 -11.22 -14.16 -2.14
CA ASP A 58 -12.51 -14.05 -1.45
C ASP A 58 -12.58 -12.81 -0.52
N LEU A 59 -11.65 -11.86 -0.68
CA LEU A 59 -11.51 -10.63 0.10
C LEU A 59 -11.25 -10.83 1.60
N LYS A 60 -10.87 -12.05 2.01
CA LYS A 60 -10.43 -12.30 3.39
C LYS A 60 -8.98 -11.83 3.59
N PRO A 61 -8.67 -11.24 4.75
CA PRO A 61 -7.32 -10.81 5.09
C PRO A 61 -6.35 -12.00 5.23
N ILE A 62 -5.16 -11.82 4.68
CA ILE A 62 -4.01 -12.73 4.82
C ILE A 62 -3.14 -12.24 5.98
N ASN A 63 -2.78 -10.95 5.96
CA ASN A 63 -1.99 -10.26 6.95
C ASN A 63 -2.07 -8.73 6.74
N VAL A 64 -1.47 -8.00 7.67
CA VAL A 64 -1.22 -6.56 7.57
C VAL A 64 0.28 -6.29 7.67
N HIS A 65 0.77 -5.30 6.93
CA HIS A 65 2.15 -4.85 6.97
C HIS A 65 2.21 -3.34 7.13
N PHE A 66 2.82 -2.87 8.21
CA PHE A 66 3.08 -1.45 8.44
C PHE A 66 4.28 -1.01 7.60
N ALA A 67 4.01 -0.36 6.47
CA ALA A 67 4.99 -0.11 5.43
C ALA A 67 5.74 1.21 5.60
N SER A 68 5.11 2.21 6.23
CA SER A 68 5.76 3.46 6.57
C SER A 68 5.29 3.93 7.94
N VAL A 69 6.26 4.28 8.77
CA VAL A 69 6.06 5.03 9.99
C VAL A 69 6.66 6.41 9.71
N GLY A 70 5.78 7.37 9.45
CA GLY A 70 6.12 8.69 8.99
C GLY A 70 6.77 9.57 10.05
N SER A 71 6.99 10.83 9.66
CA SER A 71 7.24 11.91 10.63
C SER A 71 5.93 12.31 11.34
N LEU A 72 5.96 13.35 12.17
CA LEU A 72 4.75 13.91 12.79
C LEU A 72 3.64 14.28 11.78
N ASN A 73 3.99 14.60 10.52
CA ASN A 73 3.07 15.23 9.56
C ASN A 73 3.03 14.59 8.15
N GLU A 74 3.79 13.52 7.90
CA GLU A 74 3.75 12.83 6.60
C GLU A 74 4.35 11.43 6.71
N ALA A 75 3.63 10.43 6.22
CA ALA A 75 4.15 9.09 5.94
C ALA A 75 4.58 8.94 4.47
N MET A 76 5.89 8.96 4.22
CA MET A 76 6.43 8.63 2.89
C MET A 76 6.43 7.11 2.70
N ALA A 77 5.50 6.56 1.92
CA ALA A 77 5.49 5.14 1.56
C ALA A 77 5.76 4.97 0.06
N HIS A 78 6.94 4.47 -0.29
CA HIS A 78 7.27 4.21 -1.69
C HIS A 78 6.53 2.93 -2.17
N PRO A 79 5.93 2.89 -3.38
CA PRO A 79 5.21 1.72 -3.88
C PRO A 79 5.95 0.39 -3.73
N ARG A 80 7.25 0.36 -4.07
CA ARG A 80 8.13 -0.81 -3.86
C ARG A 80 8.03 -1.43 -2.44
N GLU A 81 7.89 -0.61 -1.40
CA GLU A 81 7.79 -1.07 -0.02
C GLU A 81 6.39 -1.58 0.29
N LEU A 82 5.36 -0.90 -0.23
CA LEU A 82 3.96 -1.32 -0.12
C LEU A 82 3.75 -2.70 -0.77
N PHE A 83 4.31 -2.93 -1.96
CA PHE A 83 4.17 -4.19 -2.69
C PHE A 83 4.93 -5.38 -2.11
N LYS A 84 6.00 -5.18 -1.31
CA LYS A 84 6.82 -6.30 -0.78
C LYS A 84 5.96 -7.32 -0.05
N SER A 85 5.14 -6.83 0.88
CA SER A 85 4.29 -7.70 1.69
C SER A 85 3.26 -8.42 0.83
N SER A 86 2.65 -7.72 -0.12
CA SER A 86 1.59 -8.25 -0.99
C SER A 86 2.09 -9.34 -1.92
N ILE A 87 3.25 -9.10 -2.56
CA ILE A 87 3.91 -10.08 -3.44
C ILE A 87 4.29 -11.33 -2.63
N LEU A 88 4.96 -11.17 -1.50
CA LEU A 88 5.40 -12.31 -0.68
C LEU A 88 4.23 -13.06 -0.02
N SER A 89 3.07 -12.40 0.13
CA SER A 89 1.86 -13.01 0.68
C SER A 89 1.01 -13.73 -0.37
N ASN A 90 1.36 -13.65 -1.66
CA ASN A 90 0.50 -14.04 -2.77
C ASN A 90 -0.90 -13.38 -2.68
N ALA A 91 -0.92 -12.09 -2.34
CA ALA A 91 -2.15 -11.34 -2.22
C ALA A 91 -2.86 -11.26 -3.59
N ALA A 92 -4.15 -11.55 -3.61
CA ALA A 92 -4.98 -11.38 -4.80
C ALA A 92 -5.37 -9.91 -4.99
N SER A 93 -5.41 -9.14 -3.91
CA SER A 93 -5.65 -7.71 -3.89
C SER A 93 -5.12 -7.10 -2.60
N MET A 94 -5.08 -5.77 -2.51
CA MET A 94 -4.65 -5.08 -1.30
C MET A 94 -5.51 -3.88 -0.97
N MET A 95 -5.43 -3.42 0.28
CA MET A 95 -6.03 -2.18 0.75
C MET A 95 -4.98 -1.37 1.50
N LEU A 96 -5.02 -0.05 1.34
CA LEU A 96 -4.17 0.87 2.10
C LEU A 96 -4.98 1.46 3.24
N ILE A 97 -4.36 1.57 4.41
CA ILE A 97 -4.92 2.31 5.55
C ILE A 97 -3.86 3.27 6.06
N HIS A 98 -4.26 4.53 6.22
CA HIS A 98 -3.42 5.64 6.67
C HIS A 98 -4.07 6.28 7.89
N CYS A 99 -3.32 6.57 8.96
CA CYS A 99 -3.83 7.36 10.07
C CYS A 99 -3.30 8.80 10.12
N HIS A 100 -4.20 9.76 10.39
CA HIS A 100 -3.88 11.15 10.70
C HIS A 100 -4.06 11.39 12.21
N PRO A 101 -2.97 11.51 13.00
CA PRO A 101 -3.06 11.81 14.43
C PRO A 101 -3.77 13.13 14.74
N SER A 102 -3.80 14.06 13.77
CA SER A 102 -4.52 15.33 13.86
C SER A 102 -6.04 15.18 13.96
N GLY A 103 -6.59 14.02 13.59
CA GLY A 103 -8.03 13.77 13.52
C GLY A 103 -8.70 14.22 12.22
N ASN A 104 -8.01 14.95 11.35
CA ASN A 104 -8.56 15.31 10.05
C ASN A 104 -8.50 14.11 9.09
N VAL A 105 -9.65 13.60 8.66
CA VAL A 105 -9.71 12.46 7.73
C VAL A 105 -9.60 12.83 6.25
N PHE A 106 -9.59 14.13 5.91
CA PHE A 106 -9.48 14.54 4.52
C PHE A 106 -8.06 14.31 3.97
N PRO A 107 -7.93 13.76 2.74
CA PRO A 107 -6.63 13.45 2.16
C PRO A 107 -5.83 14.73 1.88
N SER A 108 -4.55 14.67 2.22
CA SER A 108 -3.56 15.65 1.78
C SER A 108 -3.25 15.50 0.29
N LYS A 109 -2.44 16.41 -0.24
CA LYS A 109 -1.89 16.29 -1.60
C LYS A 109 -1.03 15.04 -1.75
N ALA A 110 -0.26 14.69 -0.72
CA ALA A 110 0.60 13.51 -0.73
C ALA A 110 -0.24 12.23 -0.78
N ASP A 111 -1.30 12.15 0.03
CA ASP A 111 -2.20 10.99 0.05
C ASP A 111 -2.89 10.82 -1.28
N THR A 112 -3.37 11.92 -1.88
CA THR A 112 -4.00 11.91 -3.20
C THR A 112 -3.04 11.41 -4.28
N MET A 113 -1.80 11.91 -4.28
CA MET A 113 -0.76 11.45 -5.22
C MET A 113 -0.40 9.98 -5.00
N MET A 114 -0.33 9.54 -3.74
CA MET A 114 -0.07 8.15 -3.40
C MET A 114 -1.21 7.26 -3.89
N THR A 115 -2.47 7.61 -3.64
CA THR A 115 -3.64 6.86 -4.11
C THR A 115 -3.65 6.73 -5.63
N ASP A 116 -3.51 7.84 -6.36
CA ASP A 116 -3.52 7.82 -7.84
C ASP A 116 -2.39 6.94 -8.39
N ARG A 117 -1.19 7.08 -7.82
CA ARG A 117 -0.04 6.26 -8.21
C ARG A 117 -0.27 4.78 -7.91
N MET A 118 -0.79 4.45 -6.72
CA MET A 118 -1.03 3.07 -6.31
C MET A 118 -2.17 2.43 -7.09
N ASN A 119 -3.27 3.14 -7.36
CA ASN A 119 -4.37 2.63 -8.17
C ASN A 119 -3.88 2.16 -9.56
N LYS A 120 -3.02 2.95 -10.23
CA LYS A 120 -2.41 2.57 -11.52
C LYS A 120 -1.41 1.42 -11.41
N LEU A 121 -0.53 1.46 -10.41
CA LEU A 121 0.51 0.45 -10.23
C LEU A 121 -0.08 -0.91 -9.82
N CYS A 122 -1.09 -0.91 -8.96
CA CYS A 122 -1.78 -2.12 -8.51
C CYS A 122 -2.38 -2.90 -9.68
N GLU A 123 -3.03 -2.20 -10.61
CA GLU A 123 -3.53 -2.82 -11.84
C GLU A 123 -2.41 -3.35 -12.72
N LEU A 124 -1.34 -2.58 -12.92
CA LEU A 124 -0.20 -3.03 -13.71
C LEU A 124 0.49 -4.27 -13.11
N MET A 125 0.52 -4.37 -11.78
CA MET A 125 1.10 -5.49 -11.04
C MET A 125 0.16 -6.69 -10.93
N GLY A 126 -1.13 -6.55 -11.27
CA GLY A 126 -2.14 -7.60 -11.09
C GLY A 126 -2.53 -7.84 -9.63
N ILE A 127 -2.34 -6.86 -8.75
CA ILE A 127 -2.80 -6.89 -7.35
C ILE A 127 -3.67 -5.65 -7.12
N PRO A 128 -4.97 -5.68 -7.50
CA PRO A 128 -5.85 -4.53 -7.47
C PRO A 128 -5.92 -3.84 -6.11
N LEU A 129 -5.97 -2.51 -6.12
CA LEU A 129 -6.25 -1.72 -4.94
C LEU A 129 -7.76 -1.73 -4.67
N ILE A 130 -8.17 -2.32 -3.55
CA ILE A 130 -9.58 -2.41 -3.16
C ILE A 130 -10.07 -1.10 -2.58
N ASP A 131 -9.26 -0.47 -1.73
CA ASP A 131 -9.56 0.83 -1.16
C ASP A 131 -8.27 1.49 -0.63
N HIS A 132 -8.34 2.79 -0.42
CA HIS A 132 -7.44 3.53 0.45
C HIS A 132 -8.30 4.24 1.49
N ILE A 133 -8.07 3.93 2.76
CA ILE A 133 -8.85 4.46 3.87
C ILE A 133 -7.96 5.35 4.74
N ILE A 134 -8.41 6.57 4.99
CA ILE A 134 -7.77 7.48 5.94
C ILE A 134 -8.62 7.52 7.20
N VAL A 135 -7.99 7.25 8.34
CA VAL A 135 -8.60 7.29 9.68
C VAL A 135 -8.00 8.43 10.49
N GLY A 136 -8.74 8.96 11.47
CA GLY A 136 -8.23 10.00 12.36
C GLY A 136 -8.96 10.03 13.70
N GLY A 137 -8.31 10.62 14.70
CA GLY A 137 -8.95 10.97 15.97
C GLY A 137 -9.35 9.76 16.78
N ASP A 138 -10.64 9.61 17.08
CA ASP A 138 -11.21 8.48 17.82
C ASP A 138 -11.81 7.39 16.91
N ASN A 139 -11.44 7.39 15.63
CA ASN A 139 -11.91 6.43 14.60
C ASN A 139 -13.44 6.45 14.35
N ARG A 140 -14.15 7.52 14.76
CA ARG A 140 -15.58 7.69 14.44
C ARG A 140 -15.84 8.08 12.99
N GLU A 141 -14.86 8.73 12.36
CA GLU A 141 -14.93 9.16 10.98
C GLU A 141 -13.73 8.57 10.21
N PHE A 142 -13.96 8.27 8.94
CA PHE A 142 -12.93 7.84 8.01
C PHE A 142 -13.22 8.41 6.61
N PHE A 143 -12.20 8.45 5.77
CA PHE A 143 -12.32 8.77 4.36
C PHE A 143 -11.96 7.54 3.53
N SER A 144 -12.94 6.98 2.82
CA SER A 144 -12.71 5.92 1.83
C SER A 144 -12.65 6.51 0.43
N PHE A 145 -11.53 6.33 -0.26
CA PHE A 145 -11.41 6.74 -1.67
C PHE A 145 -12.37 5.95 -2.56
N ARG A 146 -12.62 4.68 -2.26
CA ARG A 146 -13.59 3.84 -2.98
C ARG A 146 -15.01 4.35 -2.84
N GLU A 147 -15.47 4.68 -1.63
CA GLU A 147 -16.83 5.19 -1.40
C GLU A 147 -17.07 6.53 -2.09
N LYS A 148 -16.01 7.34 -2.26
CA LYS A 148 -16.05 8.58 -3.03
C LYS A 148 -15.94 8.38 -4.54
N GLY A 149 -15.83 7.14 -5.03
CA GLY A 149 -15.71 6.83 -6.46
C GLY A 149 -14.39 7.26 -7.08
N MET A 150 -13.33 7.37 -6.27
CA MET A 150 -12.00 7.85 -6.69
C MET A 150 -11.03 6.70 -7.03
N ILE A 151 -11.44 5.45 -6.81
CA ILE A 151 -10.72 4.24 -7.20
C ILE A 151 -11.50 3.58 -8.32
N ASP A 152 -10.91 3.56 -9.51
CA ASP A 152 -11.55 3.12 -10.75
C ASP A 152 -10.87 1.89 -11.39
N ASN A 153 -9.72 1.46 -10.87
CA ASN A 153 -8.96 0.29 -11.33
C ASN A 153 -8.80 0.29 -12.85
N PRO A 154 -7.97 1.20 -13.39
CA PRO A 154 -7.96 1.50 -14.82
C PRO A 154 -7.56 0.28 -15.65
N LYS A 155 -8.26 0.05 -16.76
CA LYS A 155 -7.91 -1.00 -17.71
C LYS A 155 -6.55 -0.69 -18.36
N ILE A 156 -5.56 -1.53 -18.06
CA ILE A 156 -4.24 -1.44 -18.70
C ILE A 156 -4.27 -2.14 -20.05
N THR A 157 -3.88 -1.43 -21.11
CA THR A 157 -3.67 -2.00 -22.44
C THR A 157 -2.19 -2.01 -22.74
N LEU A 158 -1.65 -3.19 -23.09
CA LEU A 158 -0.25 -3.36 -23.42
C LEU A 158 -0.07 -3.47 -24.94
N SER A 159 1.03 -2.92 -25.46
CA SER A 159 1.37 -3.12 -26.87
C SER A 159 1.67 -4.59 -27.14
N THR A 160 1.13 -5.09 -28.25
CA THR A 160 1.43 -6.42 -28.79
C THR A 160 2.49 -6.39 -29.89
N ASP A 161 2.96 -5.20 -30.29
CA ASP A 161 3.95 -5.00 -31.34
C ASP A 161 5.15 -4.23 -30.78
N TYR A 162 6.34 -4.84 -30.85
CA TYR A 162 7.57 -4.21 -30.35
C TYR A 162 7.90 -2.89 -31.06
N ARG A 163 7.38 -2.68 -32.28
CA ARG A 163 7.58 -1.46 -33.08
C ARG A 163 6.75 -0.28 -32.59
N THR A 164 5.72 -0.54 -31.79
CA THR A 164 4.82 0.49 -31.23
C THR A 164 5.02 0.67 -29.72
N LEU A 165 6.12 0.14 -29.16
CA LEU A 165 6.49 0.38 -27.77
C LEU A 165 6.76 1.87 -27.55
N ASP A 166 5.86 2.54 -26.83
CA ASP A 166 6.08 3.90 -26.36
C ASP A 166 6.92 3.89 -25.08
N ILE A 167 8.24 3.84 -25.25
CA ILE A 167 9.22 3.87 -24.15
C ILE A 167 9.50 5.32 -23.71
N LYS A 168 9.09 6.33 -24.50
CA LYS A 168 9.46 7.73 -24.27
C LYS A 168 8.57 8.47 -23.30
N SER A 169 7.45 7.87 -22.87
CA SER A 169 6.54 8.48 -21.92
C SER A 169 6.80 7.91 -20.50
N PRO A 170 7.57 8.59 -19.64
CA PRO A 170 7.66 8.18 -18.24
C PRO A 170 6.28 8.37 -17.59
N LEU A 171 5.59 7.27 -17.33
CA LEU A 171 4.31 7.20 -16.61
C LEU A 171 4.46 7.51 -15.10
N VAL A 172 5.40 8.36 -14.70
CA VAL A 172 5.65 8.67 -13.29
C VAL A 172 5.43 10.16 -13.07
N ALA A 173 4.35 10.49 -12.37
CA ALA A 173 3.95 11.85 -11.98
C ALA A 173 4.85 12.47 -10.88
N GLU A 174 6.13 12.11 -10.86
CA GLU A 174 7.13 12.75 -10.01
C GLU A 174 8.17 13.42 -10.89
N GLN A 175 7.89 14.66 -11.30
CA GLN A 175 8.98 15.61 -11.52
C GLN A 175 9.60 15.88 -10.14
N GLY A 176 10.46 14.96 -9.68
CA GLY A 176 11.35 15.26 -8.58
C GLY A 176 12.12 16.52 -8.96
N LYS A 177 12.09 17.55 -8.11
CA LYS A 177 13.07 18.64 -8.21
C LYS A 177 14.44 17.95 -8.27
N ALA A 178 15.13 18.13 -9.40
CA ALA A 178 16.48 17.63 -9.57
C ALA A 178 17.31 18.10 -8.37
N ARG A 179 18.08 17.15 -7.82
CA ARG A 179 19.10 17.44 -6.80
C ARG A 179 20.14 18.40 -7.35
#